data_AF-A0A7X3PJE9-F1
#
_entry.id   AF-A0A7X3PJE9-F1
#
_cell.length_a   1.000
_cell.length_b   1.000
_cell.length_c   1.000
_cell.angle_alpha   90.00
_cell.angle_beta   90.00
_cell.angle_gamma   90.00
#
_symmetry.space_group_name_H-M   'P 1'
#
loop_
_entity.id
_entity.type
_entity.pdbx_description
1 polymer ?
#
loop_
_entity_poly.entity_id
_entity_poly.type
_entity_poly.pdbx_seq_one_letter_code
_entity_poly.pdbx_strand_id
1 'polypeptide(L)' 'EVDGGVKAGNIAEIAAAGADTFVAGSAIFGANDYAQAIGEMRAALGE' A
#
# COMPACT_ATOMS: atom_id res chain seq x y z
N GLU A 1 -5.28 -11.46 0.08
CA GLU A 1 -5.83 -10.31 0.81
C GLU A 1 -5.10 -10.12 2.13
N VAL A 2 -4.65 -8.90 2.44
CA VAL A 2 -4.12 -8.50 3.76
C VAL A 2 -4.92 -7.31 4.27
N ASP A 3 -5.53 -7.48 5.45
CA ASP A 3 -6.41 -6.49 6.07
C ASP A 3 -5.71 -5.82 7.26
N GLY A 4 -5.14 -4.64 7.02
CA GLY A 4 -4.55 -3.78 8.05
C GLY A 4 -3.02 -3.69 8.03
N GLY A 5 -2.52 -2.49 8.32
CA GLY A 5 -1.07 -2.22 8.43
C GLY A 5 -0.33 -2.12 7.10
N VAL A 6 -1.02 -2.17 5.95
CA VAL A 6 -0.42 -1.99 4.63
C VAL A 6 -0.06 -0.52 4.40
N LYS A 7 1.19 -0.27 3.99
CA LYS A 7 1.75 1.04 3.65
C LYS A 7 2.84 0.89 2.59
N ALA A 8 3.25 1.99 1.96
CA ALA A 8 4.29 1.97 0.93
C ALA A 8 5.58 1.26 1.35
N GLY A 9 5.95 1.36 2.65
CA GLY A 9 7.15 0.73 3.18
C GLY A 9 7.10 -0.80 3.39
N ASN A 10 5.95 -1.46 3.26
CA ASN A 10 5.84 -2.92 3.41
C ASN A 10 5.02 -3.63 2.32
N ILE A 11 4.33 -2.87 1.45
CA ILE A 11 3.43 -3.44 0.44
C ILE A 11 4.17 -4.39 -0.52
N ALA A 12 5.43 -4.09 -0.86
CA ALA A 12 6.25 -4.93 -1.74
C ALA A 12 6.58 -6.30 -1.11
N GLU A 13 6.90 -6.34 0.19
CA GLU A 13 7.17 -7.59 0.91
C GLU A 13 5.89 -8.43 1.02
N ILE A 14 4.75 -7.78 1.26
CA ILE A 14 3.44 -8.44 1.33
C ILE A 14 3.05 -8.99 -0.06
N ALA A 15 3.34 -8.25 -1.13
CA ALA A 15 3.15 -8.71 -2.51
C ALA A 15 4.04 -9.93 -2.82
N ALA A 16 5.32 -9.87 -2.42
CA ALA A 16 6.27 -10.99 -2.58
C ALA A 16 5.85 -12.24 -1.80
N ALA A 17 5.10 -12.08 -0.71
CA ALA A 17 4.49 -13.19 0.03
C ALA A 17 3.24 -13.78 -0.65
N GLY A 18 2.84 -13.25 -1.81
CA GLY A 18 1.76 -13.78 -2.64
C GLY A 18 0.41 -13.05 -2.50
N ALA A 19 0.37 -11.91 -1.80
CA ALA A 19 -0.83 -11.09 -1.79
C ALA A 19 -1.01 -10.32 -3.11
N ASP A 20 -2.22 -10.32 -3.64
CA ASP A 20 -2.63 -9.61 -4.86
C ASP A 20 -3.61 -8.46 -4.59
N THR A 21 -4.14 -8.39 -3.36
CA THR A 21 -5.18 -7.46 -2.93
C THR A 21 -4.81 -6.90 -1.56
N PHE A 22 -4.83 -5.57 -1.44
CA PHE A 22 -4.36 -4.83 -0.28
C PHE A 22 -5.42 -3.88 0.26
N VAL A 23 -5.65 -3.90 1.57
CA VAL A 23 -6.53 -2.93 2.25
C VAL A 23 -5.66 -1.96 3.07
N ALA A 24 -5.54 -0.72 2.56
CA ALA A 24 -4.75 0.34 3.19
C ALA A 24 -5.68 1.45 3.72
N GLY A 25 -6.01 1.37 5.01
CA GLY A 25 -6.86 2.36 5.69
C GLY A 25 -6.09 3.61 6.12
N SER A 26 -5.41 3.54 7.26
CA SER A 26 -4.72 4.71 7.86
C SER A 26 -3.61 5.29 6.96
N ALA A 27 -2.95 4.46 6.15
CA ALA A 27 -1.95 4.92 5.19
C ALA A 27 -2.52 5.80 4.07
N ILE A 28 -3.82 5.69 3.77
CA ILE A 28 -4.52 6.54 2.80
C ILE A 28 -5.27 7.66 3.52
N PHE A 29 -6.17 7.33 4.45
CA PHE A 29 -7.03 8.32 5.10
C PHE A 29 -6.29 9.27 6.05
N GLY A 30 -5.10 8.90 6.51
CA GLY A 30 -4.22 9.78 7.29
C GLY A 30 -3.29 10.66 6.45
N ALA A 31 -3.27 10.49 5.11
CA ALA A 31 -2.40 11.27 4.24
C ALA A 31 -3.01 12.66 3.93
N ASN A 32 -2.16 13.67 3.78
CA ASN A 32 -2.59 15.00 3.32
C ASN A 32 -2.93 15.01 1.83
N ASP A 33 -2.31 14.11 1.05
CA ASP A 33 -2.54 13.94 -0.37
C ASP A 33 -2.72 12.44 -0.67
N TYR A 34 -3.95 12.07 -1.01
CA TYR A 34 -4.30 10.69 -1.30
C TYR A 34 -3.67 10.22 -2.61
N ALA A 35 -3.55 11.11 -3.60
CA ALA A 35 -2.94 10.75 -4.88
C ALA A 35 -1.46 10.44 -4.70
N GLN A 36 -0.76 11.23 -3.89
CA GLN A 36 0.63 10.96 -3.51
C GLN A 36 0.75 9.61 -2.78
N ALA A 37 -0.04 9.37 -1.74
CA ALA A 37 0.02 8.13 -0.96
C ALA A 37 -0.26 6.87 -1.82
N ILE A 38 -1.25 6.94 -2.70
CA ILE A 38 -1.54 5.86 -3.66
C ILE A 38 -0.38 5.69 -4.64
N GLY A 39 0.17 6.79 -5.16
CA GLY A 39 1.31 6.77 -6.08
C GLY A 39 2.54 6.10 -5.47
N GLU A 40 2.85 6.38 -4.20
CA GLU A 40 3.94 5.73 -3.48
C GLU A 40 3.72 4.22 -3.32
N MET A 41 2.49 3.78 -3.05
CA MET A 41 2.16 2.35 -2.97
C MET A 41 2.32 1.65 -4.32
N ARG A 42 1.86 2.29 -5.41
CA ARG A 42 2.01 1.76 -6.78
C ARG A 42 3.48 1.68 -7.21
N ALA A 43 4.24 2.74 -6.95
CA ALA A 43 5.67 2.75 -7.22
C ALA A 43 6.42 1.66 -6.45
N ALA A 44 6.02 1.38 -5.20
CA ALA A 44 6.58 0.27 -4.42
C ALA A 44 6.26 -1.12 -5.00
N LEU A 45 5.17 -1.25 -5.76
CA LEU A 45 4.82 -2.46 -6.52
C LEU A 45 5.45 -2.51 -7.92
N GLY A 46 6.11 -1.43 -8.37
CA GLY A 46 6.68 -1.33 -9.70
C GLY A 46 5.67 -1.03 -10.81
N GLU A 47 4.51 -0.45 -10.45
CA GLU A 47 3.49 0.05 -11.38
C GLU A 47 3.75 1.48 -11.86
#